data_AF-A0A6V7Y4H4-F1
#
_entry.id   AF-A0A6V7Y4H4-F1
#
_cell.length_a   1.000
_cell.length_b   1.000
_cell.length_c   1.000
_cell.angle_alpha   90.00
_cell.angle_beta   90.00
_cell.angle_gamma   90.00
#
_symmetry.space_group_name_H-M   'P 1'
#
loop_
_entity.id
_entity.type
_entity.pdbx_description
1 polymer ?
#
loop_
_entity_poly.entity_id
_entity_poly.type
_entity_poly.pdbx_seq_one_letter_code
_entity_poly.pdbx_strand_id
1 'polypeptide(L)'
;MRRCFLPENWLVHSPEGGYLRGRRASAESQRYIRFFELQHPESAGHIQHAQWALGEAHVEDCGYRLDGLWQRSPPLRPLAIEYMGCYYHGCPKCFPVRDQRLAAGRTAEELFERTQQRLWQLEHQHGYQLHVVWGHEIKEKLSNNTQLRRKWFEIDCVRPMDPREDCLRGGRTEPFKLHHMCAEDEGDPLHRYCKLISKFKEI
;
A
#
# COMPACT_ATOMS: atom_id res chain seq x y z
N MET A 1 -2.38 -12.30 -27.49
CA MET A 1 -3.30 -12.21 -26.33
C MET A 1 -3.29 -13.58 -25.63
N ARG A 2 -2.89 -13.68 -24.36
CA ARG A 2 -2.77 -14.97 -23.64
C ARG A 2 -4.16 -15.40 -23.13
N ARG A 3 -4.56 -16.65 -23.40
CA ARG A 3 -5.87 -17.20 -22.99
C ARG A 3 -5.91 -17.42 -21.48
N CYS A 4 -6.99 -16.96 -20.84
CA CYS A 4 -7.33 -17.28 -19.45
C CYS A 4 -8.31 -18.46 -19.47
N PHE A 5 -7.99 -19.54 -18.77
CA PHE A 5 -8.82 -20.76 -18.72
C PHE A 5 -9.65 -20.88 -17.44
N LEU A 6 -9.57 -19.88 -16.55
CA LEU A 6 -10.38 -19.82 -15.35
C LEU A 6 -11.77 -19.27 -15.69
N PRO A 7 -12.86 -19.99 -15.35
CA PRO A 7 -14.19 -19.42 -15.42
C PRO A 7 -14.33 -18.30 -14.39
N GLU A 8 -15.14 -17.29 -14.73
CA GLU A 8 -15.23 -15.98 -14.07
C GLU A 8 -15.45 -16.05 -12.54
N ASN A 9 -15.95 -17.19 -12.02
CA ASN A 9 -16.40 -17.34 -10.63
C ASN A 9 -15.88 -18.59 -9.89
N TRP A 10 -14.88 -19.32 -10.39
CA TRP A 10 -14.41 -20.56 -9.75
C TRP A 10 -13.05 -20.38 -9.05
N LEU A 11 -13.08 -20.42 -7.71
CA LEU A 11 -11.94 -20.41 -6.75
C LEU A 11 -10.97 -19.22 -6.86
N VAL A 12 -11.10 -18.26 -5.95
CA VAL A 12 -10.50 -18.27 -4.60
C VAL A 12 -11.36 -17.28 -3.81
N HIS A 13 -11.81 -17.64 -2.59
CA HIS A 13 -12.38 -16.64 -1.68
C HIS A 13 -11.27 -15.61 -1.45
N SER A 14 -11.33 -14.51 -2.19
CA SER A 14 -10.47 -13.37 -1.92
C SER A 14 -10.89 -12.92 -0.52
N PRO A 15 -9.99 -12.91 0.47
CA PRO A 15 -10.35 -12.41 1.79
C PRO A 15 -10.94 -11.02 1.62
N GLU A 16 -11.92 -10.61 2.43
CA GLU A 16 -12.26 -9.19 2.49
C GLU A 16 -10.96 -8.40 2.75
N GLY A 17 -10.56 -7.54 1.83
CA GLY A 17 -9.25 -6.87 1.83
C GLY A 17 -8.13 -7.49 0.96
N GLY A 18 -8.40 -8.52 0.15
CA GLY A 18 -7.46 -9.13 -0.79
C GLY A 18 -6.40 -10.05 -0.16
N TYR A 19 -5.49 -10.61 -0.97
CA TYR A 19 -4.43 -11.53 -0.51
C TYR A 19 -3.28 -10.84 0.23
N LEU A 20 -3.19 -9.51 0.11
CA LEU A 20 -2.20 -8.70 0.83
C LEU A 20 -2.78 -8.08 2.10
N ARG A 21 -3.55 -8.86 2.87
CA ARG A 21 -4.01 -8.44 4.20
C ARG A 21 -2.81 -7.92 5.00
N GLY A 22 -2.78 -6.61 5.26
CA GLY A 22 -1.74 -5.96 6.04
C GLY A 22 -0.76 -5.07 5.26
N ARG A 23 -0.77 -5.03 3.92
CA ARG A 23 -0.07 -3.97 3.14
C ARG A 23 -1.05 -2.80 3.01
N ARG A 24 -0.76 -1.69 3.68
CA ARG A 24 -1.67 -0.53 3.79
C ARG A 24 -1.33 0.61 2.83
N ALA A 25 -0.19 0.57 2.15
CA ALA A 25 0.15 1.58 1.16
C ALA A 25 -0.87 1.59 0.01
N SER A 26 -1.64 2.67 -0.10
CA SER A 26 -2.58 2.86 -1.20
C SER A 26 -1.83 3.03 -2.52
N ALA A 27 -2.48 2.71 -3.63
CA ALA A 27 -1.93 2.96 -4.96
C ALA A 27 -1.63 4.45 -5.16
N GLU A 28 -2.45 5.34 -4.60
CA GLU A 28 -2.20 6.78 -4.68
C GLU A 28 -0.99 7.22 -3.85
N SER A 29 -0.74 6.62 -2.69
CA SER A 29 0.46 6.88 -1.87
C SER A 29 1.73 6.47 -2.62
N GLN A 30 1.75 5.27 -3.18
CA GLN A 30 2.90 4.79 -3.97
C GLN A 30 3.16 5.67 -5.19
N ARG A 31 2.10 6.07 -5.88
CA ARG A 31 2.20 6.99 -7.02
C ARG A 31 2.73 8.35 -6.61
N TYR A 32 2.28 8.85 -5.47
CA TYR A 32 2.76 10.12 -4.93
C TYR A 32 4.25 10.09 -4.63
N ILE A 33 4.76 9.01 -4.03
CA ILE A 33 6.19 8.88 -3.74
C ILE A 33 7.02 8.92 -5.03
N ARG A 34 6.60 8.20 -6.07
CA ARG A 34 7.27 8.28 -7.38
C ARG A 34 7.19 9.68 -7.99
N PHE A 35 6.05 10.34 -7.86
CA PHE A 35 5.89 11.71 -8.30
C PHE A 35 6.83 12.66 -7.52
N PHE A 36 6.99 12.45 -6.21
CA PHE A 36 7.90 13.21 -5.37
C PHE A 36 9.36 13.04 -5.84
N GLU A 37 9.79 11.81 -6.14
CA GLU A 37 11.13 11.54 -6.69
C GLU A 37 11.38 12.24 -8.03
N LEU A 38 10.37 12.32 -8.90
CA LEU A 38 10.47 13.05 -10.17
C LEU A 38 10.59 14.56 -9.98
N GLN A 39 10.07 15.10 -8.87
CA GLN A 39 10.18 16.52 -8.52
C GLN A 39 11.47 16.85 -7.76
N HIS A 40 12.08 15.84 -7.10
CA HIS A 40 13.29 15.95 -6.30
C HIS A 40 14.29 14.89 -6.78
N PRO A 41 15.00 15.12 -7.90
CA PRO A 41 15.90 14.12 -8.50
C PRO A 41 16.96 13.58 -7.53
N GLU A 42 17.38 14.37 -6.54
CA GLU A 42 18.31 13.99 -5.49
C GLU A 42 17.75 12.92 -4.53
N SER A 43 16.43 12.75 -4.49
CA SER A 43 15.75 11.72 -3.69
C SER A 43 15.49 10.44 -4.48
N ALA A 44 15.63 10.47 -5.81
CA ALA A 44 15.28 9.35 -6.68
C ALA A 44 16.11 8.10 -6.35
N GLY A 45 15.43 7.00 -6.01
CA GLY A 45 16.10 5.76 -5.62
C GLY A 45 16.67 5.76 -4.20
N HIS A 46 16.39 6.80 -3.40
CA HIS A 46 16.79 6.93 -2.00
C HIS A 46 15.61 6.94 -1.02
N ILE A 47 14.37 6.87 -1.52
CA ILE A 47 13.18 6.79 -0.69
C ILE A 47 12.82 5.33 -0.48
N GLN A 48 12.85 4.87 0.77
CA GLN A 48 12.33 3.56 1.16
C GLN A 48 10.79 3.61 1.23
N HIS A 49 10.11 2.69 0.54
CA HIS A 49 8.65 2.61 0.52
C HIS A 49 8.17 1.18 0.22
N ALA A 50 6.85 0.95 0.17
CA ALA A 50 6.25 -0.38 0.07
C ALA A 50 6.66 -1.28 -1.12
N GLN A 51 7.28 -0.71 -2.16
CA GLN A 51 7.75 -1.46 -3.34
C GLN A 51 9.26 -1.73 -3.31
N TRP A 52 10.00 -1.21 -2.33
CA TRP A 52 11.40 -1.61 -2.12
C TRP A 52 11.47 -3.07 -1.69
N ALA A 53 12.56 -3.75 -2.05
CA ALA A 53 12.80 -5.14 -1.67
C ALA A 53 12.81 -5.33 -0.13
N LEU A 54 13.23 -4.30 0.61
CA LEU A 54 13.22 -4.25 2.08
C LEU A 54 11.84 -3.91 2.67
N GLY A 55 10.88 -3.45 1.85
CA GLY A 55 9.53 -3.05 2.29
C GLY A 55 9.41 -1.61 2.82
N GLU A 56 8.22 -1.28 3.32
CA GLU A 56 7.91 -0.01 4.01
C GLU A 56 8.88 0.21 5.18
N ALA A 57 9.29 1.45 5.42
CA ALA A 57 10.10 1.77 6.59
C ALA A 57 9.27 1.65 7.87
N HIS A 58 9.82 1.00 8.88
CA HIS A 58 9.23 0.90 10.21
C HIS A 58 9.91 1.88 11.16
N VAL A 59 9.10 2.59 11.93
CA VAL A 59 9.58 3.34 13.07
C VAL A 59 9.66 2.37 14.24
N GLU A 60 10.89 2.10 14.66
CA GLU A 60 11.17 1.29 15.85
C GLU A 60 10.46 1.92 17.06
N ASP A 61 10.08 1.09 18.05
CA ASP A 61 9.35 1.45 19.28
C ASP A 61 7.83 1.68 19.18
N CYS A 62 7.29 2.19 18.06
CA CYS A 62 5.83 2.47 17.94
C CYS A 62 5.10 1.62 16.88
N GLY A 63 5.84 0.85 16.08
CA GLY A 63 5.26 -0.05 15.06
C GLY A 63 4.60 0.68 13.88
N TYR A 64 4.87 1.98 13.73
CA TYR A 64 4.40 2.77 12.59
C TYR A 64 5.13 2.36 11.32
N ARG A 65 4.35 2.23 10.24
CA ARG A 65 4.88 2.06 8.89
C ARG A 65 4.74 3.36 8.15
N LEU A 66 5.82 3.87 7.59
CA LEU A 66 5.85 5.10 6.82
C LEU A 66 5.49 4.80 5.36
N ASP A 67 4.77 5.72 4.72
CA ASP A 67 4.51 5.62 3.27
C ASP A 67 5.83 5.69 2.49
N GLY A 68 6.65 6.70 2.78
CA GLY A 68 8.00 6.87 2.26
C GLY A 68 8.97 7.42 3.29
N LEU A 69 10.21 6.94 3.30
CA LEU A 69 11.29 7.45 4.14
C LEU A 69 12.52 7.76 3.30
N TRP A 70 12.93 9.03 3.29
CA TRP A 70 14.19 9.44 2.69
C TRP A 70 15.24 9.67 3.78
N GLN A 71 16.19 8.74 3.87
CA GLN A 71 17.29 8.80 4.81
C GLN A 71 18.33 9.82 4.31
N ARG A 72 18.26 11.04 4.82
CA ARG A 72 19.17 12.13 4.45
C ARG A 72 20.42 12.13 5.34
N SER A 73 21.52 12.63 4.78
CA SER A 73 22.78 12.76 5.52
C SER A 73 22.72 13.94 6.50
N PRO A 74 23.38 13.84 7.67
CA PRO A 74 23.55 14.96 8.58
C PRO A 74 24.12 16.21 7.86
N PRO A 75 23.69 17.43 8.22
CA PRO A 75 22.89 17.81 9.38
C PRO A 75 21.36 17.66 9.17
N LEU A 76 20.90 17.18 8.02
CA LEU A 76 19.48 17.06 7.73
C LEU A 76 18.88 15.86 8.47
N ARG A 77 17.70 16.08 9.08
CA ARG A 77 16.91 14.99 9.67
C ARG A 77 16.40 14.04 8.57
N PRO A 78 16.13 12.76 8.84
CA PRO A 78 15.42 11.90 7.89
C PRO A 78 14.05 12.51 7.56
N LEU A 79 13.64 12.43 6.30
CA LEU A 79 12.35 12.97 5.82
C LEU A 79 11.34 11.83 5.69
N ALA A 80 10.30 11.83 6.51
CA ALA A 80 9.16 10.95 6.37
C ALA A 80 8.10 11.62 5.49
N ILE A 81 7.73 10.95 4.41
CA ILE A 81 6.71 11.37 3.44
C ILE A 81 5.45 10.57 3.75
N GLU A 82 4.35 11.25 4.05
CA GLU A 82 3.07 10.63 4.39
C GLU A 82 1.96 11.13 3.47
N TYR A 83 1.24 10.20 2.85
CA TYR A 83 0.10 10.49 1.99
C TYR A 83 -1.21 10.24 2.74
N MET A 84 -1.94 11.31 3.06
CA MET A 84 -3.17 11.26 3.82
C MET A 84 -4.38 11.10 2.89
N GLY A 85 -4.83 9.85 2.73
CA GLY A 85 -6.12 9.54 2.10
C GLY A 85 -7.27 10.16 2.90
N CYS A 86 -7.97 11.15 2.33
CA CYS A 86 -8.89 12.01 3.10
C CYS A 86 -9.95 11.23 3.90
N TYR A 87 -10.51 10.16 3.32
CA TYR A 87 -11.53 9.31 3.95
C TYR A 87 -10.99 8.51 5.14
N TYR A 88 -9.75 8.02 5.05
CA TYR A 88 -9.13 7.20 6.09
C TYR A 88 -8.52 8.03 7.22
N HIS A 89 -8.23 9.30 6.95
CA HIS A 89 -7.54 10.22 7.87
C HIS A 89 -8.41 11.39 8.35
N GLY A 90 -9.71 11.38 8.05
CA GLY A 90 -10.67 12.35 8.60
C GLY A 90 -10.45 13.80 8.17
N CYS A 91 -10.00 14.03 6.93
CA CYS A 91 -9.62 15.36 6.43
C CYS A 91 -10.67 16.45 6.76
N PRO A 92 -10.32 17.54 7.47
CA PRO A 92 -11.28 18.56 7.90
C PRO A 92 -11.89 19.33 6.72
N LYS A 93 -11.16 19.51 5.62
CA LYS A 93 -11.66 20.20 4.42
C LYS A 93 -12.67 19.35 3.63
N CYS A 94 -12.43 18.05 3.50
CA CYS A 94 -13.32 17.15 2.76
C CYS A 94 -14.52 16.67 3.59
N PHE A 95 -14.36 16.62 4.92
CA PHE A 95 -15.34 16.08 5.86
C PHE A 95 -15.64 17.11 6.96
N PRO A 96 -16.36 18.21 6.65
CA PRO A 96 -16.63 19.29 7.60
C PRO A 96 -17.59 18.88 8.72
N VAL A 97 -18.48 17.92 8.47
CA VAL A 97 -19.34 17.31 9.50
C VAL A 97 -18.49 16.31 10.29
N ARG A 98 -18.13 16.65 11.54
CA ARG A 98 -17.05 15.96 12.27
C ARG A 98 -17.49 14.66 12.96
N ASP A 99 -18.78 14.52 13.25
CA ASP A 99 -19.44 13.36 13.84
C ASP A 99 -19.84 12.29 12.81
N GLN A 100 -19.80 12.59 11.51
CA GLN A 100 -20.09 11.61 10.47
C GLN A 100 -19.11 10.43 10.53
N ARG A 101 -19.61 9.21 10.30
CA ARG A 101 -18.79 7.99 10.31
C ARG A 101 -18.12 7.76 8.96
N LEU A 102 -16.82 7.46 9.00
CA LEU A 102 -15.96 7.19 7.84
C LEU A 102 -15.31 5.79 7.96
N ALA A 103 -14.01 5.69 7.65
CA ALA A 103 -13.27 4.45 7.67
C ALA A 103 -13.34 3.74 9.03
N ALA A 104 -13.54 2.43 8.99
CA ALA A 104 -13.67 1.57 10.18
C ALA A 104 -14.79 2.01 11.16
N GLY A 105 -15.81 2.73 10.66
CA GLY A 105 -16.96 3.16 11.45
C GLY A 105 -16.67 4.26 12.48
N ARG A 106 -15.47 4.85 12.44
CA ARG A 106 -15.01 5.94 13.30
C ARG A 106 -15.51 7.29 12.81
N THR A 107 -15.64 8.25 13.70
CA THR A 107 -16.02 9.61 13.28
C THR A 107 -14.89 10.27 12.50
N ALA A 108 -15.21 11.28 11.69
CA ALA A 108 -14.20 12.07 10.99
C ALA A 108 -13.25 12.77 11.98
N GLU A 109 -13.74 13.17 13.15
CA GLU A 109 -12.91 13.73 14.23
C GLU A 109 -11.93 12.72 14.80
N GLU A 110 -12.39 11.53 15.20
CA GLU A 110 -11.54 10.49 15.77
C GLU A 110 -10.39 10.08 14.82
N LEU A 111 -10.67 10.01 13.51
CA LEU A 111 -9.65 9.71 12.51
C LEU A 111 -8.64 10.83 12.37
N PHE A 112 -9.09 12.08 12.44
CA PHE A 112 -8.23 13.24 12.33
C PHE A 112 -7.33 13.40 13.56
N GLU A 113 -7.87 13.30 14.77
CA GLU A 113 -7.11 13.35 16.02
C GLU A 113 -6.01 12.28 16.03
N ARG A 114 -6.33 11.05 15.65
CA ARG A 114 -5.33 9.97 15.52
C ARG A 114 -4.26 10.28 14.49
N THR A 115 -4.63 10.92 13.38
CA THR A 115 -3.69 11.33 12.35
C THR A 115 -2.76 12.42 12.88
N GLN A 116 -3.28 13.43 13.57
CA GLN A 116 -2.48 14.47 14.21
C GLN A 116 -1.56 13.91 15.30
N GLN A 117 -2.06 13.00 16.14
CA GLN A 117 -1.25 12.35 17.17
C GLN A 117 -0.07 11.58 16.53
N ARG A 118 -0.33 10.78 15.49
CA ARG A 118 0.72 10.07 14.75
C ARG A 118 1.77 11.03 14.20
N LEU A 119 1.35 12.09 13.51
CA LEU A 119 2.27 13.08 12.93
C LEU A 119 3.11 13.75 14.02
N TRP A 120 2.49 14.16 15.12
CA TRP A 120 3.20 14.77 16.24
C TRP A 120 4.28 13.84 16.80
N GLN A 121 3.97 12.55 16.98
CA GLN A 121 4.94 11.56 17.48
C GLN A 121 6.09 11.35 16.50
N LEU A 122 5.81 11.20 15.20
CA LEU A 122 6.85 11.05 14.17
C LEU A 122 7.82 12.24 14.18
N GLU A 123 7.31 13.47 14.31
CA GLU A 123 8.15 14.66 14.31
C GLU A 123 8.93 14.84 15.61
N HIS A 124 8.24 14.77 16.76
CA HIS A 124 8.78 15.22 18.05
C HIS A 124 9.41 14.10 18.87
N GLN A 125 8.91 12.86 18.74
CA GLN A 125 9.44 11.71 19.48
C GLN A 125 10.46 10.93 18.67
N HIS A 126 10.27 10.82 17.36
CA HIS A 126 11.16 10.04 16.48
C HIS A 126 12.08 10.92 15.61
N GLY A 127 11.96 12.24 15.69
CA GLY A 127 12.91 13.18 15.08
C GLY A 127 12.82 13.30 13.57
N TYR A 128 11.77 12.79 12.92
CA TYR A 128 11.59 12.92 11.47
C TYR A 128 11.20 14.35 11.09
N GLN A 129 11.74 14.86 9.98
CA GLN A 129 11.08 15.95 9.28
C GLN A 129 9.90 15.36 8.50
N LEU A 130 8.75 16.02 8.51
CA LEU A 130 7.55 15.52 7.85
C LEU A 130 7.26 16.24 6.54
N HIS A 131 6.91 15.47 5.52
CA HIS A 131 6.30 15.93 4.29
C HIS A 131 4.94 15.26 4.14
N VAL A 132 3.89 15.95 4.61
CA VAL A 132 2.53 15.43 4.61
C VAL A 132 1.77 16.02 3.42
N VAL A 133 1.07 15.18 2.68
CA VAL A 133 0.17 15.64 1.62
C VAL A 133 -1.19 14.99 1.73
N TRP A 134 -2.25 15.74 1.50
CA TRP A 134 -3.60 15.20 1.45
C TRP A 134 -4.02 14.83 0.04
N GLY A 135 -4.80 13.76 -0.08
CA GLY A 135 -5.23 13.28 -1.40
C GLY A 135 -6.03 14.31 -2.21
N HIS A 136 -6.82 15.17 -1.55
CA HIS A 136 -7.55 16.23 -2.25
C HIS A 136 -6.64 17.34 -2.80
N GLU A 137 -5.53 17.65 -2.13
CA GLU A 137 -4.57 18.65 -2.59
C GLU A 137 -3.88 18.20 -3.87
N ILE A 138 -3.58 16.89 -3.98
CA ILE A 138 -3.08 16.32 -5.23
C ILE A 138 -4.12 16.42 -6.33
N LYS A 139 -5.38 16.07 -6.04
CA LYS A 139 -6.47 16.18 -7.03
C LYS A 139 -6.61 17.62 -7.55
N GLU A 140 -6.57 18.62 -6.67
CA GLU A 140 -6.59 20.05 -7.03
C GLU A 140 -5.36 20.47 -7.84
N LYS A 141 -4.16 20.03 -7.46
CA LYS A 141 -2.92 20.31 -8.23
C LYS A 141 -2.99 19.73 -9.64
N LEU A 142 -3.53 18.52 -9.79
CA LEU A 142 -3.69 17.85 -11.07
C LEU A 142 -4.81 18.46 -11.92
N SER A 143 -5.88 19.00 -11.33
CA SER A 143 -6.93 19.70 -12.09
C SER A 143 -6.41 21.02 -12.67
N ASN A 144 -5.55 21.71 -11.92
CA ASN A 144 -5.09 23.05 -12.28
C ASN A 144 -3.85 23.06 -13.17
N ASN A 145 -3.20 21.91 -13.39
CA ASN A 145 -1.98 21.83 -14.20
C ASN A 145 -1.98 20.59 -15.11
N THR A 146 -2.32 20.80 -16.38
CA THR A 146 -2.38 19.75 -17.41
C THR A 146 -1.05 19.02 -17.61
N GLN A 147 0.08 19.71 -17.51
CA GLN A 147 1.40 19.09 -17.67
C GLN A 147 1.73 18.17 -16.50
N LEU A 148 1.49 18.63 -15.26
CA LEU A 148 1.65 17.79 -14.07
C LEU A 148 0.70 16.59 -14.09
N ARG A 149 -0.54 16.81 -14.55
CA ARG A 149 -1.51 15.73 -14.73
C ARG A 149 -1.00 14.65 -15.68
N ARG A 150 -0.42 15.04 -16.81
CA ARG A 150 0.16 14.10 -17.75
C ARG A 150 1.31 13.30 -17.12
N LYS A 151 2.28 13.98 -16.48
CA LYS A 151 3.38 13.32 -15.77
C LYS A 151 2.88 12.35 -14.70
N TRP A 152 1.88 12.76 -13.93
CA TRP A 152 1.24 11.90 -12.93
C TRP A 152 0.71 10.62 -13.56
N PHE A 153 -0.01 10.73 -14.68
CA PHE A 153 -0.58 9.57 -15.38
C PHE A 153 0.47 8.68 -16.06
N GLU A 154 1.63 9.21 -16.41
CA GLU A 154 2.78 8.46 -16.96
C GLU A 154 3.54 7.64 -15.90
N ILE A 155 3.36 7.94 -14.60
CA ILE A 155 3.94 7.13 -13.51
C ILE A 155 3.26 5.77 -13.50
N ASP A 156 4.06 4.73 -13.75
CA ASP A 156 3.67 3.34 -13.58
C ASP A 156 3.88 2.91 -12.12
N CYS A 157 2.80 2.50 -11.48
CA CYS A 157 2.86 1.93 -10.14
C CYS A 157 2.71 0.44 -10.27
N VAL A 158 3.78 -0.30 -9.92
CA VAL A 158 3.73 -1.76 -9.83
C VAL A 158 2.60 -2.14 -8.87
N ARG A 159 1.49 -2.63 -9.44
CA ARG A 159 0.43 -3.22 -8.64
C ARG A 159 0.96 -4.50 -7.99
N PRO A 160 0.50 -4.84 -6.78
CA PRO A 160 0.63 -6.20 -6.29
C PRO A 160 0.33 -7.22 -7.37
N MET A 161 1.18 -8.25 -7.47
CA MET A 161 0.92 -9.37 -8.38
C MET A 161 -0.44 -9.96 -8.03
N ASP A 162 -1.35 -9.96 -9.00
CA ASP A 162 -2.66 -10.55 -8.90
C ASP A 162 -2.53 -12.03 -9.25
N PRO A 163 -2.74 -12.97 -8.31
CA PRO A 163 -2.56 -14.39 -8.59
C PRO A 163 -3.44 -14.89 -9.74
N ARG A 164 -4.62 -14.29 -9.96
CA ARG A 164 -5.52 -14.68 -11.06
C ARG A 164 -5.01 -14.21 -12.41
N GLU A 165 -4.61 -12.94 -12.48
CA GLU A 165 -4.25 -12.30 -13.73
C GLU A 165 -2.79 -12.54 -14.12
N ASP A 166 -1.88 -12.59 -13.15
CA ASP A 166 -0.45 -12.58 -13.39
C ASP A 166 0.19 -13.99 -13.22
N CYS A 167 -0.35 -14.85 -12.34
CA CYS A 167 0.21 -16.18 -12.10
C CYS A 167 -0.47 -17.31 -12.90
N LEU A 168 -1.76 -17.18 -13.22
CA LEU A 168 -2.55 -18.24 -13.88
C LEU A 168 -2.74 -18.00 -15.39
N ARG A 169 -1.96 -17.07 -15.98
CA ARG A 169 -1.94 -16.78 -17.42
C ARG A 169 -0.62 -17.23 -18.07
N GLY A 170 -0.55 -18.50 -18.49
CA GLY A 170 0.58 -19.06 -19.25
C GLY A 170 0.59 -20.59 -19.31
N GLY A 171 1.15 -21.17 -20.36
CA GLY A 171 1.11 -22.62 -20.64
C GLY A 171 2.31 -23.44 -20.13
N ARG A 172 3.04 -22.98 -19.10
CA ARG A 172 4.22 -23.70 -18.56
C ARG A 172 4.22 -23.91 -17.04
N THR A 173 3.30 -23.28 -16.32
CA THR A 173 3.12 -23.49 -14.88
C THR A 173 1.73 -24.05 -14.66
N GLU A 174 1.67 -25.36 -14.53
CA GLU A 174 0.47 -26.10 -14.15
C GLU A 174 0.39 -26.17 -12.61
N PRO A 175 -0.66 -25.62 -11.98
CA PRO A 175 -0.89 -25.86 -10.56
C PRO A 175 -1.32 -27.32 -10.37
N PHE A 176 -0.44 -28.16 -9.82
CA PHE A 176 -0.72 -29.60 -9.64
C PHE A 176 -1.79 -29.90 -8.57
N LYS A 177 -2.06 -28.98 -7.64
CA LYS A 177 -3.11 -29.11 -6.62
C LYS A 177 -3.57 -27.74 -6.12
N LEU A 178 -4.78 -27.32 -6.48
CA LEU A 178 -5.39 -26.05 -6.02
C LEU A 178 -6.15 -26.20 -4.69
N HIS A 179 -6.41 -27.44 -4.29
CA HIS A 179 -7.18 -27.79 -3.09
C HIS A 179 -6.61 -29.08 -2.48
N HIS A 180 -6.25 -29.02 -1.20
CA HIS A 180 -5.88 -30.19 -0.42
C HIS A 180 -6.81 -30.22 0.80
N MET A 181 -7.71 -31.20 0.82
CA MET A 181 -8.43 -31.55 2.03
C MET A 181 -7.48 -32.37 2.90
N CYS A 182 -7.14 -31.85 4.08
CA CYS A 182 -6.44 -32.63 5.09
C CYS A 182 -7.29 -33.85 5.46
N ALA A 183 -6.66 -35.02 5.56
CA ALA A 183 -7.29 -36.18 6.17
C ALA A 183 -7.47 -35.95 7.68
N GLU A 184 -8.38 -36.67 8.35
CA GLU A 184 -8.72 -36.45 9.77
C GLU A 184 -7.52 -36.64 10.72
N ASP A 185 -6.51 -37.34 10.23
CA ASP A 185 -5.24 -37.71 10.85
C ASP A 185 -4.09 -36.71 10.56
N GLU A 186 -4.31 -35.72 9.68
CA GLU A 186 -3.34 -34.67 9.33
C GLU A 186 -3.78 -33.28 9.84
N GLY A 187 -3.85 -33.10 11.17
CA GLY A 187 -3.68 -31.78 11.82
C GLY A 187 -4.92 -31.00 12.29
N ASP A 188 -4.68 -30.21 13.35
CA ASP A 188 -5.59 -29.44 14.22
C ASP A 188 -6.69 -28.63 13.48
N PRO A 189 -7.99 -28.70 13.89
CA PRO A 189 -9.12 -28.11 13.18
C PRO A 189 -9.08 -26.60 12.90
N LEU A 190 -8.19 -25.83 13.57
CA LEU A 190 -8.16 -24.37 13.46
C LEU A 190 -7.27 -23.80 12.33
N HIS A 191 -6.50 -24.61 11.61
CA HIS A 191 -5.55 -24.12 10.59
C HIS A 191 -5.75 -24.75 9.20
N ARG A 192 -6.98 -24.72 8.66
CA ARG A 192 -7.21 -25.02 7.23
C ARG A 192 -6.88 -23.80 6.35
N TYR A 193 -5.59 -23.53 6.16
CA TYR A 193 -5.13 -22.57 5.15
C TYR A 193 -4.69 -23.32 3.89
N CYS A 194 -5.21 -22.94 2.72
CA CYS A 194 -4.70 -23.39 1.43
C CYS A 194 -3.26 -22.87 1.24
N LYS A 195 -2.26 -23.75 1.38
CA LYS A 195 -0.89 -23.48 0.91
C LYS A 195 -0.83 -23.73 -0.60
N LEU A 196 -0.58 -22.66 -1.38
CA LEU A 196 -0.08 -22.79 -2.74
C LEU A 196 1.37 -23.30 -2.66
N ILE A 197 1.62 -24.53 -3.14
CA ILE A 197 2.97 -25.07 -3.28
C ILE A 197 3.34 -25.05 -4.77
N SER A 198 4.20 -24.13 -5.17
CA SER A 198 4.88 -24.20 -6.48
C SER A 198 6.23 -24.89 -6.29
N LYS A 199 6.40 -26.11 -6.84
CA LYS A 199 7.74 -26.67 -7.03
C LYS A 199 8.23 -26.33 -8.43
N PHE A 200 9.42 -25.76 -8.53
CA PHE A 200 10.14 -25.65 -9.79
C PHE A 200 10.64 -27.04 -10.17
N LYS A 201 10.41 -27.44 -11.42
CA LYS A 201 11.03 -28.62 -12.01
C LYS A 201 12.40 -28.16 -12.52
N GLU A 202 13.47 -28.54 -11.84
CA GLU A 202 14.81 -28.39 -12.41
C GLU A 202 14.93 -29.33 -13.62
N ILE A 203 15.55 -28.83 -14.69
CA ILE A 203 15.73 -29.52 -15.98
C ILE A 203 16.90 -30.48 -15.86
#